data_AF-A0A8T2QCH2-F1
#
_entry.id   AF-A0A8T2QCH2-F1
#
_cell.length_a   1.000
_cell.length_b   1.000
_cell.length_c   1.000
_cell.angle_alpha   90.00
_cell.angle_beta   90.00
_cell.angle_gamma   90.00
#
_symmetry.space_group_name_H-M   'P 1'
#
loop_
_entity.id
_entity.type
_entity.pdbx_description
1 polymer ?
#
loop_
_entity_poly.entity_id
_entity_poly.type
_entity_poly.pdbx_seq_one_letter_code
_entity_poly.pdbx_strand_id
1 'polypeptide(L)' 'MSDIHVSCGWFASAKLIDSKLFKRVKYNDCIVNDRLPLKGGESIVFVYASSFQYPLEVSSVNPCCS' A
#
# COMPACT_ATOMS: atom_id res chain seq x y z
N MET A 1 9.49 -8.13 7.30
CA MET A 1 9.37 -6.82 6.63
C MET A 1 8.08 -6.19 7.08
N SER A 2 8.10 -4.99 7.67
CA SER A 2 6.94 -4.24 8.15
C SER A 2 7.00 -2.79 7.65
N ASP A 3 5.95 -2.00 7.92
CA ASP A 3 5.92 -0.57 7.58
C ASP A 3 6.31 -0.31 6.12
N ILE A 4 5.61 -1.02 5.22
CA ILE A 4 5.86 -0.97 3.79
C ILE A 4 5.12 0.24 3.21
N HIS A 5 5.89 1.17 2.66
CA HIS A 5 5.38 2.34 1.97
C HIS A 5 5.41 2.13 0.46
N VAL A 6 4.38 2.66 -0.18
CA VAL A 6 4.16 2.59 -1.62
C VAL A 6 3.90 4.01 -2.13
N SER A 7 4.68 4.42 -3.12
CA SER A 7 4.41 5.61 -3.93
C SER A 7 3.10 5.41 -4.67
N CYS A 8 2.14 6.31 -4.45
CA CYS A 8 0.78 6.19 -4.98
C CYS A 8 0.22 7.49 -5.58
N GLY A 9 1.05 8.52 -5.73
CA GLY A 9 0.67 9.84 -6.24
C GLY A 9 -0.60 10.40 -5.57
N TRP A 10 -1.54 10.85 -6.41
CA TRP A 10 -2.89 11.24 -5.99
C TRP A 10 -3.88 10.07 -6.08
N PHE A 11 -3.50 8.88 -5.60
CA PHE A 11 -4.36 7.70 -5.67
C PHE A 11 -5.77 8.01 -5.15
N ALA A 12 -6.76 7.70 -5.97
CA ALA A 12 -8.17 7.82 -5.66
C ALA A 12 -8.90 6.62 -6.27
N SER A 13 -9.89 6.08 -5.54
CA SER A 13 -10.69 4.95 -5.99
C SER A 13 -12.17 5.25 -5.77
N ALA A 14 -12.99 4.97 -6.78
CA ALA A 14 -14.45 4.99 -6.67
C ALA A 14 -15.00 3.81 -5.88
N LYS A 15 -14.23 2.71 -5.79
CA LYS A 15 -14.53 1.57 -4.92
C LYS A 15 -13.89 1.77 -3.55
N LEU A 16 -14.65 1.44 -2.51
CA LEU A 16 -14.12 1.37 -1.15
C LEU A 16 -13.06 0.25 -1.09
N ILE A 17 -11.88 0.59 -0.58
CA ILE A 17 -10.80 -0.37 -0.32
C ILE A 17 -10.68 -0.54 1.18
N ASP A 18 -10.43 -1.76 1.63
CA ASP A 18 -10.16 -2.02 3.05
C ASP A 18 -8.89 -1.26 3.48
N SER A 19 -9.04 -0.36 4.44
CA SER A 19 -7.95 0.47 4.95
C SER A 19 -6.88 -0.34 5.68
N LYS A 20 -7.18 -1.60 6.05
CA LYS A 20 -6.19 -2.56 6.57
C LYS A 20 -5.29 -3.13 5.47
N LEU A 21 -5.77 -3.18 4.22
CA LEU A 21 -4.97 -3.67 3.09
C LEU A 21 -4.17 -2.55 2.44
N PHE A 22 -4.79 -1.40 2.21
CA PHE A 22 -4.16 -0.26 1.54
C PHE A 22 -4.75 1.05 2.03
N LYS A 23 -3.90 1.99 2.44
CA LYS A 23 -4.33 3.30 2.96
C LYS A 23 -3.37 4.40 2.55
N ARG A 24 -3.90 5.47 1.94
CA ARG A 24 -3.15 6.70 1.68
C ARG A 24 -2.99 7.51 2.96
N VAL A 25 -1.75 7.78 3.36
CA VAL A 25 -1.42 8.55 4.57
C VAL A 25 -1.19 10.02 4.24
N LYS A 26 -0.48 10.28 3.14
CA LYS A 26 -0.25 11.63 2.60
C LYS A 26 -0.14 11.57 1.06
N TYR A 27 0.05 12.72 0.42
CA TYR A 27 0.32 12.75 -1.02
C TYR A 27 1.51 11.86 -1.36
N ASN A 28 1.33 11.00 -2.37
CA ASN A 28 2.33 10.04 -2.84
C ASN A 28 2.87 9.07 -1.78
N ASP A 29 2.15 8.84 -0.69
CA ASP A 29 2.56 7.94 0.37
C ASP A 29 1.37 7.13 0.89
N CYS A 30 1.42 5.84 0.55
CA CYS A 30 0.44 4.85 0.95
C CYS A 30 1.12 3.75 1.76
N ILE A 31 0.41 3.22 2.76
CA ILE A 31 0.83 2.06 3.55
C ILE A 31 0.02 0.84 3.14
N VAL A 32 0.62 -0.34 3.27
CA VAL A 32 -0.04 -1.63 3.11
C VAL A 32 -0.07 -2.41 4.41
N ASN A 33 -0.99 -3.37 4.50
CA ASN A 33 -1.10 -4.30 5.63
C ASN A 33 -1.26 -3.63 7.01
N ASP A 34 -1.79 -2.42 7.08
CA ASP A 34 -1.84 -1.63 8.32
C ASP A 34 -0.47 -1.52 9.03
N ARG A 35 0.62 -1.43 8.24
CA ARG A 35 2.02 -1.42 8.69
C ARG A 35 2.51 -2.71 9.36
N LEU A 36 1.65 -3.73 9.45
CA LEU A 36 2.00 -5.03 10.01
C LEU A 36 2.98 -5.77 9.09
N PRO A 37 3.80 -6.65 9.68
CA PRO A 37 4.77 -7.40 8.90
C PRO A 37 4.11 -8.32 7.87
N LEU A 38 4.66 -8.33 6.66
CA LEU A 38 4.43 -9.36 5.66
C LEU A 38 5.47 -10.47 5.83
N LYS A 39 5.01 -11.71 6.02
CA LYS A 39 5.86 -12.89 6.10
C LYS A 39 6.25 -13.37 4.70
N GLY A 40 7.35 -14.12 4.61
CA GLY A 40 7.75 -14.76 3.36
C GLY A 40 6.63 -15.65 2.81
N GLY A 41 6.22 -15.40 1.58
CA GLY A 41 5.13 -16.14 0.91
C GLY A 41 3.74 -15.52 1.08
N GLU A 42 3.57 -14.50 1.92
CA GLU A 42 2.31 -13.75 2.00
C GLU A 42 2.21 -12.73 0.87
N SER A 43 0.98 -12.46 0.41
CA SER A 43 0.70 -11.44 -0.59
C SER A 43 -0.54 -10.64 -0.23
N ILE A 44 -0.56 -9.37 -0.63
CA ILE A 44 -1.69 -8.45 -0.45
C ILE A 44 -2.26 -8.18 -1.82
N VAL A 45 -3.55 -8.44 -1.98
CA VAL A 45 -4.27 -8.25 -3.23
C VAL A 45 -5.52 -7.44 -2.92
N PHE A 46 -5.72 -6.36 -3.68
CA PHE A 46 -6.94 -5.55 -3.61
C PHE A 46 -7.30 -5.06 -5.01
N VAL A 47 -8.58 -4.75 -5.20
CA VAL A 47 -9.12 -4.24 -6.47
C VAL A 47 -9.58 -2.80 -6.24
N TYR A 48 -9.19 -1.90 -7.16
CA TYR A 48 -9.61 -0.50 -7.15
C TYR A 48 -10.30 -0.13 -8.48
N ALA A 49 -11.00 1.00 -8.49
CA ALA A 49 -11.61 1.54 -9.70
C ALA A 49 -11.27 3.03 -9.84
N SER A 50 -10.61 3.41 -10.92
CA SER A 50 -10.18 4.77 -11.20
C SER A 50 -10.24 5.06 -12.70
N SER A 51 -10.42 6.33 -13.08
CA SER A 51 -10.32 6.79 -14.47
C SER A 51 -8.88 6.83 -14.98
N PHE A 52 -7.90 6.86 -14.07
CA PHE A 52 -6.47 6.87 -14.38
C PHE A 52 -5.78 5.72 -13.67
N GLN A 53 -4.77 5.14 -14.33
CA GLN A 53 -3.88 4.19 -13.69
C GLN A 53 -2.88 4.95 -12.81
N TYR A 54 -2.73 4.50 -11.58
CA TYR A 54 -1.71 5.00 -10.67
C TYR A 54 -0.60 3.95 -10.59
N PRO A 55 0.65 4.26 -11.01
CA PRO A 55 1.77 3.37 -10.73
C PRO A 55 1.93 3.25 -9.21
N LEU A 56 1.93 2.01 -8.73
CA LEU A 56 2.12 1.69 -7.31
C LEU A 56 3.51 1.06 -7.18
N GLU A 57 4.45 1.82 -6.64
CA GLU A 57 5.85 1.41 -6.54
C GLU A 57 6.29 1.37 -5.08
N VAL A 58 7.00 0.32 -4.67
CA VAL A 58 7.52 0.23 -3.29
C VAL A 58 8.55 1.35 -3.10
N SER A 59 8.29 2.24 -2.14
CA SER A 59 9.16 3.38 -1.85
C SER A 59 10.08 3.13 -0.66
N SER A 60 9.58 2.46 0.38
CA SER A 60 10.41 2.00 1.50
C SER A 60 9.83 0.75 2.14
N VAL A 61 10.73 -0.03 2.75
CA VAL A 61 10.39 -1.21 3.53
C VAL A 61 11.26 -1.18 4.77
N ASN A 62 10.67 -1.36 5.95
CA ASN A 62 11.43 -1.57 7.17
C ASN A 62 11.60 -3.08 7.40
N PRO A 63 12.83 -3.62 7.28
CA PRO A 63 13.09 -4.99 7.70
C PRO A 63 13.03 -5.04 9.23
N CYS A 64 11.87 -5.37 9.79
CA CYS A 64 11.78 -5.70 11.21
C CYS A 64 12.69 -6.91 11.50
N CYS A 65 13.61 -6.73 12.46
CA CYS A 65 14.73 -7.58 12.87
C CYS A 65 15.94 -7.57 11.92
N SER A 66 16.73 -6.50 11.98
CA SER A 66 18.17 -6.50 11.67
C SER A 66 18.98 -6.80 12.92
#